data_AF-A0A7K9YYA2-F1
#
_entry.id   AF-A0A7K9YYA2-F1
#
_cell.length_a   1.000
_cell.length_b   1.000
_cell.length_c   1.000
_cell.angle_alpha   90.00
_cell.angle_beta   90.00
_cell.angle_gamma   90.00
#
_symmetry.space_group_name_H-M   'P 1'
#
loop_
_entity.id
_entity.type
_entity.pdbx_description
1 polymer ?
#
loop_
_entity_poly.entity_id
_entity_poly.type
_entity_poly.pdbx_seq_one_letter_code
_entity_poly.pdbx_strand_id
1 'polypeptide(L)'
;FTEMPTDNFVESSFWNFDALFQPQQHPARDQHDTFFLRDPAEAPELPTNYMTRVKKVHSQGGYGSQGYKYEWKVEEARKNLLRTHTTSASARALYHLACQGKFTPVKYFSIDRVFRNESLDATHLAEFHQVEGVVADRGLTLGHLMGTLQQFFTKLGISKLRFKPAYNPYTEPSMEIFSYHEGLKKWVEVGNSGVFRP
;
A
#
# COMPACT_ATOMS: atom_id res chain seq x y z
N PHE A 1 -5.04 -15.46 9.01
CA PHE A 1 -5.23 -14.31 8.12
C PHE A 1 -6.49 -14.61 7.32
N THR A 2 -7.36 -13.62 7.17
CA THR A 2 -8.60 -13.70 6.38
C THR A 2 -8.37 -13.03 5.03
N GLU A 3 -8.82 -13.64 3.95
CA GLU A 3 -8.63 -13.10 2.61
C GLU A 3 -9.51 -11.86 2.41
N MET A 4 -8.94 -10.78 1.84
CA MET A 4 -9.68 -9.58 1.46
C MET A 4 -10.22 -9.75 0.04
N PRO A 5 -11.42 -9.21 -0.25
CA PRO A 5 -11.88 -9.10 -1.63
C PRO A 5 -10.99 -8.12 -2.39
N THR A 6 -10.59 -8.51 -3.60
CA THR A 6 -9.75 -7.69 -4.48
C THR A 6 -10.32 -7.58 -5.89
N ASP A 7 -11.63 -7.84 -6.05
CA ASP A 7 -12.40 -7.95 -7.30
C ASP A 7 -12.53 -6.64 -8.10
N ASN A 8 -11.45 -5.85 -8.19
CA ASN A 8 -11.37 -4.59 -8.90
C ASN A 8 -9.95 -4.34 -9.43
N PHE A 9 -9.76 -4.47 -10.75
CA PHE A 9 -8.54 -4.01 -11.42
C PHE A 9 -8.50 -2.50 -11.57
N VAL A 10 -9.67 -1.90 -11.80
CA VAL A 10 -9.83 -0.45 -11.82
C VAL A 10 -9.93 0.06 -10.39
N GLU A 11 -9.12 1.06 -10.07
CA GLU A 11 -9.13 1.73 -8.78
C GLU A 11 -9.11 3.25 -8.99
N SER A 12 -9.75 3.99 -8.10
CA SER A 12 -9.63 5.44 -8.13
C SER A 12 -8.28 5.88 -7.56
N SER A 13 -7.73 6.97 -8.09
CA SER A 13 -6.48 7.56 -7.56
C SER A 13 -6.60 7.90 -6.07
N PHE A 14 -7.80 8.21 -5.61
CA PHE A 14 -8.09 8.35 -4.18
C PHE A 14 -7.71 7.11 -3.37
N TRP A 15 -8.22 5.93 -3.72
CA TRP A 15 -7.95 4.70 -2.96
C TRP A 15 -6.55 4.14 -3.23
N ASN A 16 -6.05 4.33 -4.45
CA ASN A 16 -4.72 3.85 -4.81
C ASN A 16 -3.60 4.70 -4.22
N PHE A 17 -3.80 5.99 -3.97
CA PHE A 17 -2.74 6.88 -3.50
C PHE A 17 -3.15 7.74 -2.31
N ASP A 18 -4.20 8.55 -2.45
CA ASP A 18 -4.50 9.60 -1.47
C ASP A 18 -4.90 9.04 -0.09
N ALA A 19 -5.69 7.96 -0.06
CA ALA A 19 -6.13 7.28 1.17
C ALA A 19 -4.96 6.65 1.94
N LEU A 20 -3.87 6.32 1.24
CA LEU A 20 -2.61 5.83 1.80
C LEU A 20 -1.68 6.97 2.23
N PHE A 21 -2.12 8.22 2.18
CA PHE A 21 -1.28 9.38 2.47
C PHE A 21 -0.10 9.55 1.49
N GLN A 22 -0.19 9.03 0.27
CA GLN A 22 0.80 9.30 -0.77
C GLN A 22 0.47 10.65 -1.48
N PRO A 23 1.41 11.61 -1.52
CA PRO A 23 1.13 12.96 -2.03
C PRO A 23 0.84 12.98 -3.55
N GLN A 24 0.05 13.95 -4.03
CA GLN A 24 -0.35 14.05 -5.44
C GLN A 24 0.80 14.32 -6.40
N GLN A 25 1.86 14.98 -5.93
CA GLN A 25 3.09 15.25 -6.66
C GLN A 25 4.10 14.08 -6.65
N HIS A 26 3.74 12.92 -6.09
CA HIS A 26 4.64 11.77 -6.03
C HIS A 26 4.90 11.20 -7.45
N PRO A 27 6.15 10.89 -7.83
CA PRO A 27 6.50 10.45 -9.19
C PRO A 27 5.73 9.20 -9.62
N ALA A 28 5.49 8.25 -8.71
CA ALA A 28 4.69 7.05 -9.02
C ALA A 28 3.24 7.34 -9.50
N ARG A 29 2.75 8.58 -9.41
CA ARG A 29 1.44 9.01 -9.95
C ARG A 29 1.54 9.59 -11.36
N ASP A 30 2.73 9.63 -11.95
CA ASP A 30 2.94 10.08 -13.32
C ASP A 30 2.41 9.04 -14.32
N GLN A 31 2.01 9.49 -15.50
CA GLN A 31 1.58 8.65 -16.62
C GLN A 31 2.69 7.70 -17.07
N HIS A 32 3.95 8.07 -16.84
CA HIS A 32 5.09 7.19 -17.09
C HIS A 32 5.18 5.98 -16.16
N ASP A 33 4.53 6.00 -14.99
CA ASP A 33 4.59 4.88 -14.02
C ASP A 33 3.22 4.19 -13.84
N THR A 34 2.12 4.89 -14.14
CA THR A 34 0.75 4.44 -13.88
C THR A 34 -0.11 4.42 -15.14
N PHE A 35 -0.83 3.32 -15.35
CA PHE A 35 -1.87 3.22 -16.39
C PHE A 35 -3.16 3.91 -15.96
N PHE A 36 -3.35 5.16 -16.38
CA PHE A 36 -4.62 5.86 -16.22
C PHE A 36 -5.65 5.43 -17.27
N LEU A 37 -6.91 5.39 -16.88
CA LEU A 37 -8.00 5.04 -17.80
C LEU A 37 -8.43 6.24 -18.65
N ARG A 38 -8.71 5.95 -19.92
CA ARG A 38 -9.43 6.88 -20.80
C ARG A 38 -10.95 6.76 -20.62
N ASP A 39 -11.45 5.56 -20.36
CA ASP A 39 -12.87 5.28 -20.15
C ASP A 39 -13.03 4.05 -19.24
N PRO A 40 -13.72 4.14 -18.08
CA PRO A 40 -14.18 5.37 -17.45
C PRO A 40 -13.00 6.17 -16.86
N ALA A 41 -12.79 7.42 -17.28
CA ALA A 41 -11.66 8.25 -16.82
C ALA A 41 -11.78 8.69 -15.35
N GLU A 42 -13.01 8.86 -14.85
CA GLU A 42 -13.27 9.35 -13.49
C GLU A 42 -14.10 8.35 -12.69
N ALA A 43 -13.80 8.24 -11.40
CA ALA A 43 -14.60 7.51 -10.43
C ALA A 43 -15.94 8.24 -10.25
N PRO A 44 -17.08 7.52 -10.34
CA PRO A 44 -18.40 8.14 -10.21
C PRO A 44 -18.63 8.69 -8.79
N GLU A 45 -18.12 7.99 -7.77
CA GLU A 45 -18.30 8.33 -6.37
C GLU A 45 -17.02 8.14 -5.55
N LEU A 46 -16.83 9.03 -4.59
CA LEU A 46 -15.80 8.95 -3.56
C LEU A 46 -16.46 9.14 -2.19
N PRO A 47 -15.94 8.51 -1.11
CA PRO A 47 -16.52 8.65 0.23
C PRO A 47 -16.31 10.07 0.77
N THR A 48 -17.27 10.98 0.53
CA THR A 48 -17.11 12.44 0.72
C THR A 48 -16.58 12.81 2.10
N ASN A 49 -17.14 12.21 3.16
CA ASN A 49 -16.73 12.50 4.54
C ASN A 49 -15.28 12.09 4.81
N TYR A 50 -14.83 10.96 4.24
CA TYR A 50 -13.45 10.50 4.39
C TYR A 50 -12.50 11.30 3.51
N MET A 51 -12.87 11.52 2.25
CA MET A 51 -12.13 12.36 1.30
C MET A 51 -11.87 13.76 1.84
N THR A 52 -12.85 14.42 2.47
CA THR A 52 -12.65 15.74 3.08
C THR A 52 -11.62 15.71 4.21
N ARG A 53 -11.58 14.64 5.01
CA ARG A 53 -10.53 14.46 6.05
C ARG A 53 -9.17 14.23 5.42
N VAL A 54 -9.08 13.39 4.39
CA VAL A 54 -7.85 13.14 3.63
C VAL A 54 -7.33 14.46 3.03
N LYS A 55 -8.18 15.22 2.32
CA LYS A 55 -7.85 16.54 1.77
C LYS A 55 -7.27 17.47 2.84
N LYS A 56 -7.93 17.55 4.02
CA LYS A 56 -7.47 18.39 5.12
C LYS A 56 -6.09 17.97 5.63
N VAL A 57 -5.88 16.69 5.91
CA VAL A 57 -4.61 16.19 6.48
C VAL A 57 -3.46 16.29 5.48
N HIS A 58 -3.72 16.00 4.19
CA HIS A 58 -2.72 16.17 3.13
C HIS A 58 -2.26 17.63 3.00
N SER A 59 -3.19 18.58 3.02
CA SER A 59 -2.88 19.99 2.77
C SER A 59 -2.42 20.74 4.02
N GLN A 60 -3.20 20.68 5.10
CA GLN A 60 -3.04 21.52 6.30
C GLN A 60 -2.45 20.76 7.49
N GLY A 61 -2.37 19.43 7.40
CA GLY A 61 -2.01 18.57 8.52
C GLY A 61 -3.20 18.25 9.45
N GLY A 62 -2.90 17.53 10.51
CA GLY A 62 -3.86 16.93 11.43
C GLY A 62 -3.29 15.69 12.10
N TYR A 63 -3.95 15.20 13.16
CA TYR A 63 -3.54 13.98 13.87
C TYR A 63 -2.07 13.96 14.34
N GLY A 64 -1.50 15.14 14.64
CA GLY A 64 -0.09 15.30 15.03
C GLY A 64 0.88 15.50 13.86
N SER A 65 0.44 15.34 12.61
CA SER A 65 1.21 15.62 11.40
C SER A 65 1.05 17.06 10.91
N GLN A 66 2.07 17.61 10.27
CA GLN A 66 2.03 18.92 9.59
C GLN A 66 1.43 18.85 8.17
N GLY A 67 1.08 17.65 7.71
CA GLY A 67 0.68 17.43 6.32
C GLY A 67 1.83 17.63 5.33
N TYR A 68 1.50 17.68 4.05
CA TYR A 68 2.45 17.94 2.96
C TYR A 68 2.49 19.41 2.51
N LYS A 69 1.62 20.27 3.06
CA LYS A 69 1.61 21.72 2.82
C LYS A 69 1.48 22.10 1.33
N TYR A 70 0.56 21.44 0.62
CA TYR A 70 0.20 21.74 -0.77
C TYR A 70 -1.32 21.81 -0.96
N GLU A 71 -1.74 22.33 -2.11
CA GLU A 71 -3.15 22.33 -2.49
C GLU A 71 -3.57 20.94 -3.01
N TRP A 72 -4.39 20.23 -2.24
CA TRP A 72 -4.92 18.93 -2.64
C TRP A 72 -6.13 19.10 -3.57
N LYS A 73 -6.02 18.49 -4.75
CA LYS A 73 -6.96 18.59 -5.88
C LYS A 73 -7.92 17.41 -5.94
N VAL A 74 -9.22 17.67 -5.99
CA VAL A 74 -10.25 16.61 -6.00
C VAL A 74 -10.25 15.88 -7.35
N GLU A 75 -10.03 16.63 -8.42
CA GLU A 75 -9.93 16.16 -9.79
C GLU A 75 -8.82 15.10 -9.95
N GLU A 76 -7.69 15.25 -9.27
CA GLU A 76 -6.60 14.27 -9.28
C GLU A 76 -6.99 12.96 -8.57
N ALA A 77 -7.79 13.05 -7.51
CA ALA A 77 -8.26 11.88 -6.76
C ALA A 77 -9.36 11.10 -7.47
N ARG A 78 -10.10 11.76 -8.38
CA ARG A 78 -11.17 11.15 -9.19
C ARG A 78 -10.63 10.32 -10.35
N LYS A 79 -9.43 10.57 -10.87
CA LYS A 79 -8.88 9.82 -11.99
C LYS A 79 -8.83 8.33 -11.71
N ASN A 80 -9.42 7.52 -12.58
CA ASN A 80 -9.31 6.07 -12.50
C ASN A 80 -8.00 5.60 -13.14
N LEU A 81 -7.48 4.51 -12.59
CA LEU A 81 -6.27 3.84 -13.03
C LEU A 81 -6.42 2.34 -12.90
N LEU A 82 -5.50 1.59 -13.50
CA LEU A 82 -5.28 0.20 -13.15
C LEU A 82 -4.45 0.14 -11.86
N ARG A 83 -4.95 -0.59 -10.87
CA ARG A 83 -4.35 -0.67 -9.52
C ARG A 83 -2.86 -1.02 -9.59
N THR A 84 -2.01 -0.19 -8.97
CA THR A 84 -0.55 -0.32 -9.05
C THR A 84 0.06 -1.21 -7.94
N HIS A 85 -0.70 -1.47 -6.88
CA HIS A 85 -0.34 -2.31 -5.75
C HIS A 85 -1.60 -2.73 -4.96
N THR A 86 -1.58 -3.89 -4.31
CA THR A 86 -2.72 -4.39 -3.50
C THR A 86 -2.98 -3.59 -2.24
N THR A 87 -2.11 -2.64 -1.88
CA THR A 87 -2.24 -1.79 -0.70
C THR A 87 -3.49 -0.91 -0.73
N SER A 88 -4.06 -0.65 -1.90
CA SER A 88 -5.36 0.01 -2.04
C SER A 88 -6.51 -0.87 -1.55
N ALA A 89 -6.44 -2.20 -1.74
CA ALA A 89 -7.38 -3.14 -1.16
C ALA A 89 -7.28 -3.16 0.38
N SER A 90 -6.06 -3.12 0.92
CA SER A 90 -5.83 -2.94 2.36
C SER A 90 -6.44 -1.63 2.88
N ALA A 91 -6.28 -0.52 2.15
CA ALA A 91 -6.88 0.77 2.52
C ALA A 91 -8.41 0.68 2.59
N ARG A 92 -9.06 0.04 1.60
CA ARG A 92 -10.50 -0.21 1.61
C ARG A 92 -10.92 -1.09 2.78
N ALA A 93 -10.23 -2.20 3.03
CA ALA A 93 -10.54 -3.12 4.12
C ALA A 93 -10.39 -2.44 5.51
N LEU A 94 -9.33 -1.66 5.71
CA LEU A 94 -9.10 -0.91 6.94
C LEU A 94 -10.13 0.22 7.13
N TYR A 95 -10.53 0.90 6.05
CA TYR A 95 -11.61 1.88 6.10
C TYR A 95 -12.94 1.22 6.53
N HIS A 96 -13.30 0.09 5.91
CA HIS A 96 -14.51 -0.66 6.29
C HIS A 96 -14.48 -1.12 7.74
N LEU A 97 -13.34 -1.63 8.22
CA LEU A 97 -13.14 -1.99 9.64
C LEU A 97 -13.38 -0.78 10.56
N ALA A 98 -12.85 0.39 10.20
CA ALA A 98 -13.02 1.62 10.98
C ALA A 98 -14.49 2.08 11.04
N CYS A 99 -15.30 1.77 10.02
CA CYS A 99 -16.72 2.11 9.96
C CYS A 99 -17.63 1.20 10.81
N GLN A 100 -17.14 0.07 11.35
CA GLN A 100 -17.94 -0.88 12.14
C GLN A 100 -18.30 -0.39 13.56
N GLY A 101 -17.82 0.78 13.97
CA GLY A 101 -18.10 1.41 15.26
C GLY A 101 -17.29 0.83 16.42
N LYS A 102 -17.29 -0.50 16.61
CA LYS A 102 -16.43 -1.19 17.60
C LYS A 102 -15.24 -1.84 16.91
N PHE A 103 -14.05 -1.39 17.26
CA PHE A 103 -12.81 -2.00 16.78
C PHE A 103 -12.68 -3.45 17.26
N THR A 104 -12.38 -4.35 16.33
CA THR A 104 -11.99 -5.74 16.59
C THR A 104 -10.64 -6.01 15.91
N PRO A 105 -9.68 -6.65 16.58
CA PRO A 105 -8.40 -6.99 15.96
C PRO A 105 -8.57 -7.92 14.75
N VAL A 106 -7.81 -7.67 13.69
CA VAL A 106 -7.90 -8.44 12.44
C VAL A 106 -6.53 -8.72 11.84
N LYS A 107 -6.47 -9.77 11.01
CA LYS A 107 -5.33 -10.15 10.19
C LYS A 107 -5.83 -10.43 8.79
N TYR A 108 -5.51 -9.60 7.82
CA TYR A 108 -5.97 -9.75 6.44
C TYR A 108 -4.83 -10.06 5.49
N PHE A 109 -5.13 -10.77 4.39
CA PHE A 109 -4.20 -10.97 3.29
C PHE A 109 -4.90 -10.86 1.94
N SER A 110 -4.13 -10.63 0.88
CA SER A 110 -4.60 -10.70 -0.50
C SER A 110 -3.46 -11.16 -1.42
N ILE A 111 -3.83 -11.87 -2.49
CA ILE A 111 -2.92 -12.24 -3.58
C ILE A 111 -3.63 -11.87 -4.87
N ASP A 112 -3.15 -10.85 -5.56
CA ASP A 112 -3.84 -10.41 -6.78
C ASP A 112 -2.92 -9.65 -7.74
N ARG A 113 -3.39 -9.49 -8.97
CA ARG A 113 -2.71 -8.80 -10.04
C ARG A 113 -2.68 -7.29 -9.83
N VAL A 114 -1.56 -6.70 -10.21
CA VAL A 114 -1.31 -5.26 -10.20
C VAL A 114 -0.63 -4.87 -11.52
N PHE A 115 -0.76 -3.60 -11.89
CA PHE A 115 -0.34 -3.09 -13.18
C PHE A 115 0.59 -1.89 -13.00
N ARG A 116 1.73 -1.88 -13.69
CA ARG A 116 2.69 -0.78 -13.65
C ARG A 116 3.16 -0.45 -15.05
N ASN A 117 3.20 0.83 -15.38
CA ASN A 117 3.64 1.30 -16.69
C ASN A 117 5.17 1.44 -16.75
N GLU A 118 5.90 0.49 -16.17
CA GLU A 118 7.35 0.51 -16.21
C GLU A 118 7.86 0.11 -17.60
N SER A 119 9.06 0.57 -17.97
CA SER A 119 9.67 0.18 -19.25
C SER A 119 9.83 -1.33 -19.30
N LEU A 120 9.15 -1.98 -20.26
CA LEU A 120 9.23 -3.43 -20.43
C LEU A 120 10.68 -3.83 -20.68
N ASP A 121 11.23 -4.61 -19.77
CA ASP A 121 12.50 -5.31 -19.97
C ASP A 121 12.34 -6.80 -19.66
N ALA A 122 13.41 -7.57 -19.79
CA ALA A 122 13.37 -9.02 -19.59
C ALA A 122 12.93 -9.46 -18.17
N THR A 123 12.87 -8.52 -17.22
CA THR A 123 12.59 -8.75 -15.80
C THR A 123 11.39 -7.96 -15.26
N HIS A 124 10.95 -6.90 -15.95
CA HIS A 124 9.84 -6.04 -15.54
C HIS A 124 8.65 -6.23 -16.49
N LEU A 125 7.64 -6.94 -16.00
CA LEU A 125 6.37 -7.12 -16.70
C LEU A 125 5.42 -5.97 -16.36
N ALA A 126 4.61 -5.54 -17.33
CA ALA A 126 3.57 -4.52 -17.12
C ALA A 126 2.48 -4.95 -16.12
N GLU A 127 2.35 -6.26 -15.87
CA GLU A 127 1.49 -6.81 -14.84
C GLU A 127 2.17 -7.97 -14.11
N PHE A 128 1.94 -8.08 -12.81
CA PHE A 128 2.42 -9.19 -11.98
C PHE A 128 1.50 -9.38 -10.77
N HIS A 129 1.66 -10.48 -10.04
CA HIS A 129 0.88 -10.75 -8.83
C HIS A 129 1.62 -10.25 -7.60
N GLN A 130 0.93 -9.49 -6.76
CA GLN A 130 1.43 -9.01 -5.47
C GLN A 130 0.74 -9.76 -4.34
N VAL A 131 1.54 -10.19 -3.35
CA VAL A 131 1.06 -10.78 -2.10
C VAL A 131 1.19 -9.73 -1.00
N GLU A 132 0.12 -9.50 -0.25
CA GLU A 132 0.12 -8.55 0.85
C GLU A 132 -0.57 -9.13 2.09
N GLY A 133 -0.07 -8.76 3.27
CA GLY A 133 -0.67 -9.08 4.55
C GLY A 133 -0.65 -7.87 5.48
N VAL A 134 -1.77 -7.64 6.17
CA VAL A 134 -1.94 -6.56 7.15
C VAL A 134 -2.46 -7.10 8.47
N VAL A 135 -1.90 -6.62 9.58
CA VAL A 135 -2.36 -6.92 10.93
C VAL A 135 -2.75 -5.61 11.60
N ALA A 136 -4.00 -5.52 12.07
CA ALA A 136 -4.50 -4.37 12.79
C ALA A 136 -4.92 -4.79 14.20
N ASP A 137 -4.22 -4.28 15.20
CA ASP A 137 -4.47 -4.51 16.62
C ASP A 137 -3.93 -3.32 17.44
N ARG A 138 -4.24 -3.28 18.73
CA ARG A 138 -3.77 -2.26 19.66
C ARG A 138 -2.37 -2.60 20.16
N GLY A 139 -1.49 -1.61 20.22
CA GLY A 139 -0.15 -1.77 20.79
C GLY A 139 0.80 -2.63 19.95
N LEU A 140 0.55 -2.72 18.63
CA LEU A 140 1.52 -3.34 17.72
C LEU A 140 2.82 -2.53 17.70
N THR A 141 3.93 -3.24 17.54
CA THR A 141 5.28 -2.68 17.57
C THR A 141 6.05 -3.21 16.37
N LEU A 142 7.20 -2.62 16.09
CA LEU A 142 8.08 -3.11 15.04
C LEU A 142 8.51 -4.57 15.26
N GLY A 143 8.68 -4.98 16.51
CA GLY A 143 9.00 -6.36 16.86
C GLY A 143 7.87 -7.34 16.49
N HIS A 144 6.61 -6.95 16.60
CA HIS A 144 5.47 -7.76 16.16
C HIS A 144 5.48 -7.96 14.63
N LEU A 145 5.82 -6.91 13.87
CA LEU A 145 5.97 -6.99 12.42
C LEU A 145 7.10 -7.96 12.04
N MET A 146 8.29 -7.78 12.62
CA MET A 146 9.46 -8.65 12.38
C MET A 146 9.16 -10.11 12.73
N GLY A 147 8.51 -10.35 13.88
CA GLY A 147 8.13 -11.70 14.30
C GLY A 147 7.12 -12.35 13.34
N THR A 148 6.14 -11.58 12.85
CA THR A 148 5.17 -12.07 11.86
C THR A 148 5.85 -12.44 10.54
N LEU A 149 6.75 -11.58 10.04
CA LEU A 149 7.53 -11.83 8.82
C LEU A 149 8.44 -13.06 8.99
N GLN A 150 9.09 -13.20 10.14
CA GLN A 150 9.93 -14.36 10.43
C GLN A 150 9.12 -15.66 10.39
N GLN A 151 7.92 -15.69 10.97
CA GLN A 151 7.04 -16.86 10.91
C GLN A 151 6.54 -17.14 9.48
N PHE A 152 6.20 -16.09 8.72
CA PHE A 152 5.77 -16.22 7.33
C PHE A 152 6.86 -16.86 6.46
N PHE A 153 8.06 -16.27 6.44
CA PHE A 153 9.17 -16.77 5.63
C PHE A 153 9.68 -18.14 6.10
N THR A 154 9.66 -18.43 7.41
CA THR A 154 10.03 -19.77 7.92
C THR A 154 9.12 -20.85 7.34
N LYS A 155 7.81 -20.59 7.21
CA LYS A 155 6.85 -21.51 6.58
C LYS A 155 7.10 -21.70 5.07
N LEU A 156 7.79 -20.75 4.43
CA LEU A 156 8.25 -20.85 3.04
C LEU A 156 9.64 -21.49 2.92
N GLY A 157 10.24 -21.97 4.02
CA GLY A 157 11.59 -22.55 4.02
C GLY A 157 12.72 -21.53 4.05
N ILE A 158 12.42 -20.26 4.33
CA ILE A 158 13.39 -19.16 4.38
C ILE A 158 13.64 -18.76 5.84
N SER A 159 14.81 -19.11 6.38
CA SER A 159 15.13 -18.91 7.80
C SER A 159 16.18 -17.82 8.08
N LYS A 160 17.04 -17.51 7.11
CA LYS A 160 18.13 -16.53 7.25
C LYS A 160 17.65 -15.14 6.85
N LEU A 161 16.93 -14.44 7.74
CA LEU A 161 16.41 -13.10 7.46
C LEU A 161 17.30 -11.99 8.01
N ARG A 162 17.34 -10.86 7.30
CA ARG A 162 17.83 -9.56 7.76
C ARG A 162 16.82 -8.48 7.41
N PHE A 163 16.74 -7.47 8.26
CA PHE A 163 15.85 -6.33 8.08
C PHE A 163 16.69 -5.08 7.88
N LYS A 164 16.35 -4.28 6.87
CA LYS A 164 17.04 -3.03 6.54
C LYS A 164 16.02 -1.89 6.57
N PRO A 165 16.31 -0.76 7.25
CA PRO A 165 15.43 0.42 7.19
C PRO A 165 15.20 0.85 5.75
N ALA A 166 13.96 1.21 5.44
CA ALA A 166 13.52 1.63 4.12
C ALA A 166 12.61 2.86 4.23
N TYR A 167 12.10 3.32 3.09
CA TYR A 167 11.11 4.39 3.02
C TYR A 167 9.95 3.95 2.13
N ASN A 168 8.73 3.98 2.68
CA ASN A 168 7.51 3.99 1.89
C ASN A 168 6.67 5.20 2.33
N PRO A 169 6.00 5.91 1.40
CA PRO A 169 5.20 7.11 1.75
C PRO A 169 4.13 6.85 2.80
N TYR A 170 3.57 5.64 2.82
CA TYR A 170 2.43 5.25 3.65
C TYR A 170 2.82 4.49 4.92
N THR A 171 4.11 4.24 5.19
CA THR A 171 4.56 3.56 6.42
C THR A 171 5.67 4.31 7.17
N GLU A 172 5.57 4.31 8.50
CA GLU A 172 6.60 4.81 9.41
C GLU A 172 6.52 4.06 10.75
N PRO A 173 7.52 3.23 11.12
CA PRO A 173 8.73 2.88 10.36
C PRO A 173 8.49 1.92 9.18
N SER A 174 9.46 1.85 8.26
CA SER A 174 9.47 0.93 7.10
C SER A 174 10.74 0.07 7.08
N MET A 175 10.64 -1.16 6.56
CA MET A 175 11.79 -2.05 6.38
C MET A 175 11.67 -2.94 5.15
N GLU A 176 12.80 -3.13 4.47
CA GLU A 176 13.04 -4.20 3.50
C GLU A 176 13.48 -5.47 4.23
N ILE A 177 13.08 -6.63 3.70
CA ILE A 177 13.44 -7.95 4.19
C ILE A 177 14.40 -8.59 3.19
N PHE A 178 15.55 -9.05 3.68
CA PHE A 178 16.56 -9.75 2.90
C PHE A 178 16.73 -11.18 3.38
N SER A 179 17.01 -12.10 2.45
CA SER A 179 17.42 -13.47 2.74
C SER A 179 18.74 -13.81 2.05
N TYR A 180 19.56 -14.67 2.65
CA TYR A 180 20.78 -15.18 2.01
C TYR A 180 20.43 -16.28 1.00
N HIS A 181 20.80 -16.09 -0.27
CA HIS A 181 20.56 -17.06 -1.33
C HIS A 181 21.83 -17.91 -1.58
N GLU A 182 21.80 -19.18 -1.19
CA GLU A 182 22.97 -20.08 -1.24
C GLU A 182 23.59 -20.20 -2.65
N GLY A 183 22.75 -20.29 -3.69
CA GLY A 183 23.23 -20.40 -5.08
C GLY A 183 23.88 -19.12 -5.63
N LEU A 184 23.51 -17.94 -5.11
CA LEU A 184 24.05 -16.65 -5.56
C LEU A 184 25.11 -16.11 -4.59
N LYS A 185 25.29 -16.78 -3.44
CA LYS A 185 26.20 -16.42 -2.36
C LYS A 185 26.07 -14.96 -1.89
N LYS A 186 24.87 -14.39 -1.95
CA LYS A 186 24.59 -12.99 -1.58
C LYS A 186 23.23 -12.85 -0.89
N TRP A 187 23.07 -11.74 -0.18
CA TRP A 187 21.77 -11.32 0.35
C TRP A 187 20.92 -10.78 -0.79
N VAL A 188 19.70 -11.28 -0.92
CA VAL A 188 18.70 -10.85 -1.90
C VAL A 188 17.47 -10.31 -1.16
N GLU A 189 16.86 -9.28 -1.70
CA GLU A 189 15.59 -8.77 -1.19
C GLU A 189 14.49 -9.80 -1.46
N VAL A 190 13.65 -10.04 -0.47
CA VAL A 190 12.55 -11.01 -0.53
C VAL A 190 11.19 -10.41 -0.15
N GLY A 191 11.17 -9.13 0.24
CA GLY A 191 9.94 -8.41 0.53
C GLY A 191 10.17 -7.03 1.11
N ASN A 192 9.09 -6.25 1.18
CA ASN A 192 9.05 -4.92 1.79
C ASN A 192 7.90 -4.87 2.81
N SER A 193 8.02 -4.04 3.84
CA SER A 193 7.02 -3.92 4.90
C SER A 193 7.12 -2.58 5.65
N GLY A 194 6.13 -2.30 6.49
CA GLY A 194 6.18 -1.19 7.43
C GLY A 194 4.93 -1.12 8.31
N VAL A 195 4.87 -0.07 9.13
CA VAL A 195 3.72 0.25 9.97
C VAL A 195 2.98 1.43 9.35
N PHE A 196 1.70 1.29 9.01
CA PHE A 196 0.94 2.39 8.41
C PHE A 196 0.99 3.66 9.24
N ARG A 197 1.14 4.81 8.57
CA ARG A 197 1.12 6.12 9.20
C ARG A 197 -0.25 6.42 9.85
N PRO A 198 -0.28 7.22 10.94
CA PRO A 198 -1.52 7.62 11.61
C PRO A 198 -2.34 8.65 10.81
#